data_AF-A0A942Q6W8-F1
#
_entry.id   AF-A0A942Q6W8-F1
#
_cell.length_a   1.000
_cell.length_b   1.000
_cell.length_c   1.000
_cell.angle_alpha   90.00
_cell.angle_beta   90.00
_cell.angle_gamma   90.00
#
_symmetry.space_group_name_H-M   'P 1'
#
loop_
_entity.id
_entity.type
_entity.pdbx_description
1 polymer ?
#
loop_
_entity_poly.entity_id
_entity_poly.type
_entity_poly.pdbx_seq_one_letter_code
_entity_poly.pdbx_strand_id
1 'polypeptide(L)'
;LFGLLMTFLSQDVWDANRSAYRAIAMEREQLATLSALSGNHGDNADDIPRAVRDYVETAVGLEWKTMEDGKESPETEAALNRLTHAVASARIEAAFQRALVDTVMRLRSAREQRLAIAAAFPDDRKWAAVIIIAFITQIAIAVVHFERPRPQLLAQTIFALAAIVPISLVASVDEPYSPPNAVSSEPLAQLLERYPQK
;
A
#
# COMPACT_ATOMS: atom_id res chain seq x y z
N LEU A 1 -0.90 -25.21 16.27
CA LEU A 1 -1.52 -23.89 16.52
C LEU A 1 -0.62 -22.75 16.06
N PHE A 2 0.61 -22.61 16.59
CA PHE A 2 1.57 -21.60 16.12
C PHE A 2 1.71 -21.55 14.59
N GLY A 3 2.07 -22.67 13.96
CA GLY A 3 2.25 -22.70 12.51
C GLY A 3 1.00 -22.33 11.71
N LEU A 4 -0.20 -22.68 12.21
CA LEU A 4 -1.47 -22.32 11.55
C LEU A 4 -1.71 -20.80 11.60
N LEU A 5 -1.55 -20.19 12.77
CA LEU A 5 -1.74 -18.75 12.95
C LEU A 5 -0.66 -17.96 12.20
N MET A 6 0.56 -18.47 12.15
CA MET A 6 1.65 -17.91 11.35
C MET A 6 1.34 -17.96 9.85
N THR A 7 0.72 -19.03 9.35
CA THR A 7 0.27 -19.11 7.95
C THR A 7 -0.81 -18.07 7.65
N PHE A 8 -1.79 -17.86 8.53
CA PHE A 8 -2.82 -16.83 8.33
C PHE A 8 -2.23 -15.42 8.36
N LEU A 9 -1.36 -15.11 9.33
CA LEU A 9 -0.69 -13.81 9.37
C LEU A 9 0.13 -13.57 8.09
N SER A 10 0.91 -14.57 7.68
CA SER A 10 1.68 -14.52 6.43
C SER A 10 0.77 -14.22 5.24
N GLN A 11 -0.35 -14.94 5.10
CA GLN A 11 -1.30 -14.73 4.00
C GLN A 11 -1.86 -13.30 3.99
N ASP A 12 -2.27 -12.77 5.14
CA ASP A 12 -2.80 -11.42 5.27
C ASP A 12 -1.77 -10.36 4.84
N VAL A 13 -0.51 -10.51 5.29
CA VAL A 13 0.59 -9.59 4.93
C VAL A 13 0.90 -9.63 3.42
N TRP A 14 0.94 -10.83 2.83
CA TRP A 14 1.13 -10.95 1.38
C TRP A 14 -0.05 -10.38 0.59
N ASP A 15 -1.27 -10.55 1.07
CA ASP A 15 -2.46 -9.98 0.45
C ASP A 15 -2.49 -8.45 0.55
N ALA A 16 -2.07 -7.87 1.69
CA ALA A 16 -1.90 -6.43 1.85
C ALA A 16 -0.88 -5.88 0.85
N ASN A 17 0.29 -6.50 0.75
CA ASN A 17 1.33 -6.12 -0.23
C ASN A 17 0.82 -6.23 -1.68
N ARG A 18 0.19 -7.34 -2.06
CA ARG A 18 -0.42 -7.49 -3.39
C ARG A 18 -1.46 -6.41 -3.67
N SER A 19 -2.26 -6.06 -2.68
CA SER A 19 -3.29 -5.03 -2.80
C SER A 19 -2.67 -3.64 -2.94
N ALA A 20 -1.58 -3.35 -2.22
CA ALA A 20 -0.81 -2.11 -2.37
C ALA A 20 -0.26 -1.95 -3.79
N TYR A 21 0.35 -3.00 -4.35
CA TYR A 21 0.82 -3.00 -5.75
C TYR A 21 -0.32 -2.82 -6.77
N ARG A 22 -1.50 -3.41 -6.51
CA ARG A 22 -2.67 -3.20 -7.38
C ARG A 22 -3.20 -1.77 -7.30
N ALA A 23 -3.29 -1.20 -6.11
CA ALA A 23 -3.80 0.15 -5.89
C ALA A 23 -2.95 1.19 -6.65
N ILE A 24 -1.62 1.14 -6.52
CA ILE A 24 -0.73 2.05 -7.26
C ILE A 24 -0.80 1.82 -8.78
N ALA A 25 -0.91 0.57 -9.23
CA ALA A 25 -1.04 0.25 -10.66
C ALA A 25 -2.34 0.84 -11.24
N MET A 26 -3.44 0.74 -10.49
CA MET A 26 -4.73 1.34 -10.86
C MET A 26 -4.66 2.87 -10.88
N GLU A 27 -4.06 3.52 -9.88
CA GLU A 27 -3.86 4.98 -9.89
C GLU A 27 -3.09 5.43 -11.13
N ARG A 28 -1.96 4.79 -11.42
CA ARG A 28 -1.15 5.08 -12.61
C ARG A 28 -1.96 4.93 -13.89
N GLU A 29 -2.74 3.86 -14.01
CA GLU A 29 -3.60 3.60 -15.17
C GLU A 29 -4.64 4.72 -15.38
N GLN A 30 -5.31 5.15 -14.31
CA GLN A 30 -6.29 6.23 -14.41
C GLN A 30 -5.64 7.57 -14.77
N LEU A 31 -4.47 7.89 -14.21
CA LEU A 31 -3.71 9.11 -14.55
C LEU A 31 -3.24 9.11 -16.02
N ALA A 32 -2.74 7.97 -16.51
CA ALA A 32 -2.36 7.80 -17.90
C ALA A 32 -3.58 7.97 -18.83
N THR A 33 -4.72 7.43 -18.44
CA THR A 33 -5.99 7.54 -19.18
C THR A 33 -6.50 8.98 -19.20
N LEU A 34 -6.51 9.69 -18.06
CA LEU A 34 -6.86 11.11 -17.98
C LEU A 34 -6.00 11.95 -18.93
N SER A 35 -4.69 11.70 -18.92
CA SER A 35 -3.75 12.42 -19.77
C SER A 35 -3.98 12.15 -21.25
N ALA A 36 -4.15 10.87 -21.64
CA ALA A 36 -4.41 10.48 -23.02
C ALA A 36 -5.74 11.04 -23.57
N LEU A 37 -6.77 11.11 -22.72
CA LEU A 37 -8.05 11.68 -23.09
C LEU A 37 -7.94 13.23 -23.20
N SER A 38 -7.30 13.90 -22.25
CA SER A 38 -7.22 15.37 -22.23
C SER A 38 -6.52 15.98 -23.46
N GLY A 39 -5.54 15.30 -24.05
CA GLY A 39 -4.74 15.84 -25.16
C GLY A 39 -5.47 16.05 -26.49
N ASN A 40 -6.69 15.51 -26.65
CA ASN A 40 -7.40 15.51 -27.94
C ASN A 40 -8.53 16.55 -28.05
N HIS A 41 -8.92 17.28 -26.99
CA HIS A 41 -10.16 18.07 -27.01
C HIS A 41 -10.12 19.36 -26.17
N GLY A 42 -10.26 20.53 -26.82
CA GLY A 42 -10.70 21.79 -26.19
C GLY A 42 -9.68 22.95 -26.12
N ASP A 43 -10.18 24.16 -25.83
CA ASP A 43 -9.41 25.42 -25.71
C ASP A 43 -8.56 25.52 -24.42
N ASN A 44 -8.83 24.68 -23.41
CA ASN A 44 -8.09 24.57 -22.14
C ASN A 44 -7.27 23.27 -22.04
N ALA A 45 -6.64 22.86 -23.14
CA ALA A 45 -5.93 21.58 -23.25
C ALA A 45 -4.85 21.35 -22.16
N ASP A 46 -4.32 22.43 -21.56
CA ASP A 46 -3.24 22.36 -20.58
C ASP A 46 -3.71 22.27 -19.11
N ASP A 47 -4.99 22.46 -18.78
CA ASP A 47 -5.45 22.50 -17.38
C ASP A 47 -5.42 21.11 -16.72
N ILE A 48 -5.92 20.08 -17.42
CA ILE A 48 -5.95 18.70 -16.91
C ILE A 48 -4.54 18.10 -16.83
N PRO A 49 -3.68 18.16 -17.86
CA PRO A 49 -2.30 17.67 -17.76
C PRO A 49 -1.51 18.33 -16.63
N ARG A 50 -1.67 19.65 -16.41
CA ARG A 50 -1.04 20.36 -15.28
C ARG A 50 -1.56 19.87 -13.93
N ALA A 51 -2.87 19.67 -13.78
CA ALA A 51 -3.45 19.16 -12.54
C ALA A 51 -3.07 17.69 -12.27
N VAL A 52 -2.95 16.86 -13.30
CA VAL A 52 -2.41 15.49 -13.19
C VAL A 52 -0.97 15.53 -12.68
N ARG A 53 -0.13 16.40 -13.24
CA ARG A 53 1.27 16.56 -12.82
C ARG A 53 1.38 17.01 -11.36
N ASP A 54 0.62 18.02 -10.95
CA ASP A 54 0.57 18.53 -9.57
C ASP A 54 0.15 17.43 -8.57
N TYR A 55 -0.84 16.61 -8.93
CA TYR A 55 -1.21 15.44 -8.14
C TYR A 55 -0.07 14.42 -8.03
N VAL A 56 0.60 14.08 -9.14
CA VAL A 56 1.71 13.12 -9.11
C VAL A 56 2.89 13.63 -8.29
N GLU A 57 3.25 14.91 -8.41
CA GLU A 57 4.34 15.52 -7.63
C GLU A 57 4.04 15.48 -6.12
N THR A 58 2.83 15.85 -5.71
CA THR A 58 2.42 15.81 -4.30
C THR A 58 2.28 14.39 -3.77
N ALA A 59 1.74 13.46 -4.57
CA ALA A 59 1.64 12.04 -4.20
C ALA A 59 3.02 11.38 -4.00
N VAL A 60 3.95 11.61 -4.93
CA VAL A 60 5.31 11.04 -4.87
C VAL A 60 6.16 11.71 -3.80
N GLY A 61 6.11 13.05 -3.70
CA GLY A 61 7.01 13.82 -2.85
C GLY A 61 6.56 13.99 -1.39
N LEU A 62 5.24 14.00 -1.14
CA LEU A 62 4.67 14.26 0.19
C LEU A 62 3.90 13.05 0.71
N GLU A 63 2.94 12.54 -0.06
CA GLU A 63 2.04 11.49 0.43
C GLU A 63 2.75 10.17 0.72
N TRP A 64 3.72 9.80 -0.11
CA TRP A 64 4.47 8.57 0.12
C TRP A 64 5.17 8.56 1.48
N LYS A 65 5.68 9.72 1.90
CA LYS A 65 6.33 9.88 3.20
C LYS A 65 5.31 9.89 4.34
N THR A 66 4.16 10.55 4.19
CA THR A 66 3.14 10.55 5.25
C THR A 66 2.51 9.17 5.45
N MET A 67 2.46 8.36 4.40
CA MET A 67 1.95 7.00 4.45
C MET A 67 2.84 6.02 5.21
N GLU A 68 4.14 6.33 5.40
CA GLU A 68 5.00 5.56 6.31
C GLU A 68 4.42 5.58 7.74
N ASP A 69 3.76 6.66 8.13
CA ASP A 69 3.06 6.78 9.42
C ASP A 69 1.56 6.39 9.34
N GLY A 70 1.12 5.79 8.23
CA GLY A 70 -0.29 5.47 7.99
C GLY A 70 -1.21 6.69 7.80
N LYS A 71 -0.65 7.84 7.40
CA LYS A 71 -1.39 9.12 7.23
C LYS A 71 -1.50 9.55 5.78
N GLU A 72 -2.56 10.30 5.49
CA GLU A 72 -2.73 11.00 4.21
C GLU A 72 -2.00 12.35 4.19
N SER A 73 -1.77 12.87 2.98
CA SER A 73 -1.22 14.20 2.74
C SER A 73 -2.34 15.18 2.38
N PRO A 74 -2.60 16.22 3.18
CA PRO A 74 -3.59 17.26 2.86
C PRO A 74 -3.29 17.97 1.54
N GLU A 75 -2.02 18.16 1.20
CA GLU A 75 -1.57 18.77 -0.05
C GLU A 75 -1.94 17.92 -1.26
N THR A 76 -1.81 16.60 -1.15
CA THR A 76 -2.16 15.65 -2.20
C THR A 76 -3.67 15.55 -2.37
N GLU A 77 -4.44 15.58 -1.28
CA GLU A 77 -5.91 15.68 -1.34
C GLU A 77 -6.35 16.98 -2.02
N ALA A 78 -5.70 18.10 -1.69
CA ALA A 78 -5.98 19.37 -2.36
C ALA A 78 -5.65 19.32 -3.87
N ALA A 79 -4.56 18.66 -4.27
CA ALA A 79 -4.21 18.45 -5.67
C ALA A 79 -5.24 17.58 -6.41
N LEU A 80 -5.70 16.50 -5.78
CA LEU A 80 -6.76 15.64 -6.33
C LEU A 80 -8.09 16.40 -6.50
N ASN A 81 -8.43 17.27 -5.55
CA ASN A 81 -9.60 18.14 -5.63
C ASN A 81 -9.49 19.14 -6.78
N ARG A 82 -8.31 19.74 -6.99
CA ARG A 82 -8.04 20.61 -8.16
C ARG A 82 -8.19 19.85 -9.48
N LEU A 83 -7.65 18.64 -9.57
CA LEU A 83 -7.80 17.78 -10.75
C LEU A 83 -9.27 17.45 -11.03
N THR A 84 -10.02 17.07 -9.99
CA THR A 84 -11.45 16.79 -10.08
C THR A 84 -12.22 18.00 -10.60
N HIS A 85 -11.91 19.19 -10.07
CA HIS A 85 -12.51 20.44 -10.53
C HIS A 85 -12.16 20.73 -11.99
N ALA A 86 -10.89 20.60 -12.39
CA ALA A 86 -10.44 20.84 -13.77
C ALA A 86 -11.21 19.95 -14.76
N VAL A 87 -11.37 18.66 -14.45
CA VAL A 87 -12.17 17.71 -15.23
C VAL A 87 -13.65 18.11 -15.27
N ALA A 88 -14.24 18.50 -14.14
CA ALA A 88 -15.65 18.88 -14.08
C ALA A 88 -15.95 20.18 -14.84
N SER A 89 -15.02 21.14 -14.85
CA SER A 89 -15.15 22.43 -15.54
C SER A 89 -14.78 22.41 -17.02
N ALA A 90 -14.27 21.29 -17.53
CA ALA A 90 -13.82 21.17 -18.92
C ALA A 90 -15.00 21.40 -19.90
N ARG A 91 -14.81 22.32 -20.85
CA ARG A 91 -15.80 22.63 -21.90
C ARG A 91 -15.56 21.74 -23.12
N ILE A 92 -16.03 20.51 -23.02
CA ILE A 92 -15.86 19.43 -24.00
C ILE A 92 -17.21 18.74 -24.26
N GLU A 93 -17.25 17.82 -25.21
CA GLU A 93 -18.45 17.02 -25.48
C GLU A 93 -18.90 16.23 -24.23
N ALA A 94 -20.20 16.18 -23.97
CA ALA A 94 -20.77 15.60 -22.75
C ALA A 94 -20.40 14.11 -22.56
N ALA A 95 -20.28 13.34 -23.64
CA ALA A 95 -19.85 11.94 -23.56
C ALA A 95 -18.41 11.84 -23.05
N PHE A 96 -17.54 12.72 -23.51
CA PHE A 96 -16.14 12.79 -23.10
C PHE A 96 -15.99 13.29 -21.67
N GLN A 97 -16.76 14.30 -21.29
CA GLN A 97 -16.77 14.84 -19.93
C GLN A 97 -17.15 13.77 -18.91
N ARG A 98 -18.19 12.97 -19.21
CA ARG A 98 -18.58 11.82 -18.36
C ARG A 98 -17.45 10.80 -18.23
N ALA A 99 -16.76 10.47 -19.33
CA ALA A 99 -15.64 9.54 -19.29
C ALA A 99 -14.47 10.05 -18.44
N LEU A 100 -14.14 11.34 -18.51
CA LEU A 100 -13.11 11.94 -17.67
C LEU A 100 -13.52 11.97 -16.19
N VAL A 101 -14.77 12.37 -15.88
CA VAL A 101 -15.29 12.38 -14.51
C VAL A 101 -15.28 10.97 -13.91
N ASP A 102 -15.72 9.98 -14.66
CA ASP A 102 -15.67 8.57 -14.24
C ASP A 102 -14.24 8.10 -13.99
N THR A 103 -13.28 8.52 -14.83
CA THR A 103 -11.85 8.21 -14.65
C THR A 103 -11.25 8.87 -13.41
N VAL A 104 -11.58 10.14 -13.11
CA VAL A 104 -11.08 10.80 -11.88
C VAL A 104 -11.70 10.21 -10.61
N MET A 105 -12.94 9.73 -10.67
CA MET A 105 -13.55 9.01 -9.55
C MET A 105 -12.90 7.64 -9.31
N ARG A 106 -12.53 6.91 -10.37
CA ARG A 106 -11.71 5.70 -10.24
C ARG A 106 -10.32 5.99 -9.66
N LEU A 107 -9.68 7.09 -10.06
CA LEU A 107 -8.41 7.53 -9.49
C LEU A 107 -8.53 7.77 -7.98
N ARG A 108 -9.56 8.51 -7.55
CA ARG A 108 -9.84 8.74 -6.13
C ARG A 108 -10.02 7.42 -5.39
N SER A 109 -10.83 6.51 -5.92
CA SER A 109 -11.05 5.21 -5.29
C SER A 109 -9.76 4.39 -5.16
N ALA A 110 -8.88 4.43 -6.16
CA ALA A 110 -7.59 3.74 -6.10
C ALA A 110 -6.65 4.36 -5.04
N ARG A 111 -6.62 5.70 -4.92
CA ARG A 111 -5.91 6.39 -3.82
C ARG A 111 -6.46 6.05 -2.45
N GLU A 112 -7.78 6.06 -2.27
CA GLU A 112 -8.41 5.66 -1.01
C GLU A 112 -8.05 4.23 -0.62
N GLN A 113 -8.03 3.29 -1.58
CA GLN A 113 -7.58 1.92 -1.32
C GLN A 113 -6.12 1.89 -0.88
N ARG A 114 -5.25 2.68 -1.52
CA ARG A 114 -3.84 2.80 -1.14
C ARG A 114 -3.68 3.31 0.30
N LEU A 115 -4.38 4.38 0.65
CA LEU A 115 -4.35 5.00 1.99
C LEU A 115 -4.96 4.08 3.06
N ALA A 116 -6.05 3.38 2.75
CA ALA A 116 -6.66 2.42 3.66
C ALA A 116 -5.70 1.27 4.03
N ILE A 117 -4.88 0.81 3.08
CA ILE A 117 -3.84 -0.19 3.35
C ILE A 117 -2.75 0.39 4.26
N ALA A 118 -2.31 1.61 4.00
CA ALA A 118 -1.29 2.28 4.82
C ALA A 118 -1.76 2.50 6.27
N ALA A 119 -3.04 2.84 6.46
CA ALA A 119 -3.59 3.05 7.80
C ALA A 119 -3.88 1.75 8.57
N ALA A 120 -4.02 0.62 7.87
CA ALA A 120 -4.41 -0.67 8.46
C ALA A 120 -3.24 -1.55 8.91
N PHE A 121 -2.01 -1.27 8.46
CA PHE A 121 -0.81 -2.08 8.74
C PHE A 121 0.29 -1.22 9.37
N PRO A 122 1.03 -1.77 10.37
CA PRO A 122 0.94 -3.14 10.90
C PRO A 122 -0.24 -3.35 11.87
N ASP A 123 -0.75 -4.59 11.97
CA ASP A 123 -1.78 -4.96 12.96
C ASP A 123 -1.14 -5.60 14.20
N ASP A 124 -0.78 -4.77 15.18
CA ASP A 124 -0.15 -5.15 16.44
C ASP A 124 -0.89 -6.28 17.18
N ARG A 125 -2.22 -6.40 16.99
CA ARG A 125 -3.03 -7.39 17.69
C ARG A 125 -2.75 -8.80 17.18
N LYS A 126 -2.53 -8.97 15.87
CA LYS A 126 -2.20 -10.27 15.28
C LYS A 126 -0.80 -10.72 15.69
N TRP A 127 0.16 -9.79 15.73
CA TRP A 127 1.50 -10.05 16.24
C TRP A 127 1.48 -10.50 17.70
N ALA A 128 0.72 -9.82 18.56
CA ALA A 128 0.55 -10.25 19.95
C ALA A 128 0.03 -11.69 20.03
N ALA A 129 -0.98 -12.05 19.22
CA ALA A 129 -1.50 -13.42 19.19
C ALA A 129 -0.45 -14.46 18.76
N VAL A 130 0.36 -14.18 17.73
CA VAL A 130 1.47 -15.06 17.30
C VAL A 130 2.44 -15.31 18.44
N ILE A 131 2.91 -14.22 19.07
CA ILE A 131 3.93 -14.28 20.12
C ILE A 131 3.39 -15.01 21.37
N ILE A 132 2.14 -14.74 21.77
CA ILE A 132 1.50 -15.43 22.88
C ILE A 132 1.37 -16.93 22.60
N ILE A 133 0.95 -17.33 21.39
CA ILE A 133 0.82 -18.76 21.04
C ILE A 133 2.19 -19.42 20.95
N ALA A 134 3.22 -18.74 20.42
CA ALA A 134 4.59 -19.24 20.42
C ALA A 134 5.09 -19.48 21.85
N PHE A 135 4.82 -18.55 22.77
CA PHE A 135 5.18 -18.65 24.18
C PHE A 135 4.46 -19.81 24.89
N ILE A 136 3.13 -19.93 24.69
CA ILE A 136 2.36 -21.06 25.23
C ILE A 136 2.88 -22.40 24.68
N THR A 137 3.30 -22.43 23.40
CA THR A 137 3.89 -23.62 22.78
C THR A 137 5.22 -24.00 23.45
N GLN A 138 6.08 -23.02 23.76
CA GLN A 138 7.32 -23.25 24.51
C GLN A 138 7.05 -23.82 25.92
N ILE A 139 6.05 -23.29 26.63
CA ILE A 139 5.64 -23.82 27.94
C ILE A 139 5.15 -25.26 27.81
N ALA A 140 4.33 -25.56 26.81
CA ALA A 140 3.81 -26.91 26.58
C ALA A 140 4.95 -27.92 26.34
N ILE A 141 5.95 -27.55 25.51
CA ILE A 141 7.15 -28.38 25.28
C ILE A 141 7.92 -28.58 26.60
N ALA A 142 8.07 -27.53 27.40
CA ALA A 142 8.76 -27.60 28.68
C ALA A 142 8.07 -28.59 29.64
N VAL A 143 6.75 -28.50 29.79
CA VAL A 143 5.98 -29.34 30.72
C VAL A 143 6.02 -30.82 30.30
N VAL A 144 5.92 -31.11 29.00
CA VAL A 144 5.89 -32.50 28.49
C VAL A 144 7.22 -33.24 28.73
N HIS A 145 8.35 -32.53 28.77
CA HIS A 145 9.67 -33.14 28.94
C HIS A 145 10.31 -32.90 30.31
N PHE A 146 9.50 -32.60 31.32
CA PHE A 146 9.97 -32.20 32.66
C PHE A 146 10.96 -33.19 33.30
N GLU A 147 10.81 -34.50 33.06
CA GLU A 147 11.67 -35.54 33.63
C GLU A 147 13.00 -35.76 32.88
N ARG A 148 13.17 -35.15 31.70
CA ARG A 148 14.33 -35.36 30.82
C ARG A 148 14.89 -34.02 30.34
N PRO A 149 15.73 -33.34 31.15
CA PRO A 149 16.15 -31.96 30.90
C PRO A 149 16.99 -31.79 29.61
N ARG A 150 17.76 -32.81 29.21
CA ARG A 150 18.55 -32.77 27.97
C ARG A 150 17.65 -32.79 26.71
N PRO A 151 16.75 -33.79 26.51
CA PRO A 151 15.76 -33.76 25.43
C PRO A 151 14.85 -32.53 25.45
N GLN A 152 14.45 -32.06 26.64
CA GLN A 152 13.65 -30.85 26.82
C GLN A 152 14.34 -29.62 26.21
N LEU A 153 15.58 -29.36 26.62
CA LEU A 153 16.36 -28.21 26.12
C LEU A 153 16.52 -28.29 24.59
N LEU A 154 16.82 -29.48 24.06
CA LEU A 154 16.95 -29.68 22.62
C LEU A 154 15.64 -29.35 21.89
N ALA A 155 14.50 -29.84 22.36
CA ALA A 155 13.19 -29.56 21.75
C ALA A 155 12.84 -28.07 21.78
N GLN A 156 13.09 -27.39 22.90
CA GLN A 156 12.86 -25.94 23.04
C GLN A 156 13.75 -25.12 22.10
N THR A 157 15.04 -25.47 21.99
CA THR A 157 15.98 -24.78 21.08
C THR A 157 15.59 -24.99 19.61
N ILE A 158 15.22 -26.21 19.23
CA ILE A 158 14.76 -26.52 17.87
C ILE A 158 13.52 -25.70 17.54
N PHE A 159 12.52 -25.67 18.43
CA PHE A 159 11.31 -24.88 18.20
C PHE A 159 11.61 -23.38 18.11
N ALA A 160 12.44 -22.84 19.01
CA ALA A 160 12.80 -21.42 18.99
C ALA A 160 13.48 -21.04 17.66
N LEU A 161 14.48 -21.80 17.23
CA LEU A 161 15.17 -21.58 15.96
C LEU A 161 14.22 -21.71 14.76
N ALA A 162 13.35 -22.71 14.78
CA ALA A 162 12.36 -22.90 13.73
C ALA A 162 11.32 -21.78 13.67
N ALA A 163 10.93 -21.20 14.80
CA ALA A 163 9.96 -20.11 14.88
C ALA A 163 10.53 -18.76 14.42
N ILE A 164 11.83 -18.51 14.66
CA ILE A 164 12.51 -17.28 14.23
C ILE A 164 12.42 -17.09 12.71
N VAL A 165 12.57 -18.17 11.93
CA VAL A 165 12.59 -18.09 10.46
C VAL A 165 11.29 -17.49 9.88
N PRO A 166 10.09 -18.06 10.10
CA PRO A 166 8.86 -17.49 9.55
C PRO A 166 8.49 -16.15 10.18
N ILE A 167 8.77 -15.94 11.47
CA ILE A 167 8.54 -14.64 12.13
C ILE A 167 9.35 -13.54 11.44
N SER A 168 10.65 -13.77 11.24
CA SER A 168 11.55 -12.79 10.62
C SER A 168 11.16 -12.53 9.16
N LEU A 169 10.75 -13.57 8.44
CA LEU A 169 10.30 -13.44 7.05
C LEU A 169 9.06 -12.54 6.95
N VAL A 170 8.03 -12.80 7.76
CA VAL A 170 6.79 -12.00 7.71
C VAL A 170 7.02 -10.59 8.23
N ALA A 171 7.79 -10.43 9.31
CA ALA A 171 8.15 -9.11 9.85
C ALA A 171 8.89 -8.24 8.82
N SER A 172 9.64 -8.84 7.89
CA SER A 172 10.39 -8.08 6.88
C SER A 172 9.52 -7.38 5.82
N VAL A 173 8.24 -7.73 5.72
CA VAL A 173 7.30 -7.23 4.69
C VAL A 173 5.94 -6.81 5.28
N ASP A 174 5.84 -6.72 6.60
CA ASP A 174 4.57 -6.49 7.31
C ASP A 174 3.96 -5.10 7.04
N GLU A 175 4.82 -4.12 6.80
CA GLU A 175 4.46 -2.74 6.52
C GLU A 175 4.68 -2.41 5.04
N PRO A 176 3.63 -2.37 4.19
CA PRO A 176 3.81 -2.25 2.74
C PRO A 176 4.45 -0.94 2.29
N TYR A 177 4.39 0.14 3.09
CA TYR A 177 4.91 1.46 2.72
C TYR A 177 6.12 1.90 3.55
N SER A 178 6.54 1.11 4.54
CA SER A 178 7.67 1.46 5.41
C SER A 178 8.99 0.87 4.90
N PRO A 179 10.10 1.63 4.92
CA PRO A 179 11.42 1.12 4.57
C PRO A 179 11.84 -0.10 5.44
N PRO A 180 12.65 -1.05 4.91
CA PRO A 180 13.39 -0.97 3.65
C PRO A 180 12.68 -1.59 2.43
N ASN A 181 11.60 -2.36 2.63
CA ASN A 181 10.92 -3.12 1.57
C ASN A 181 9.61 -2.45 1.11
N ALA A 182 9.55 -1.12 1.19
CA ALA A 182 8.38 -0.35 0.83
C ALA A 182 8.02 -0.50 -0.64
N VAL A 183 6.72 -0.54 -0.94
CA VAL A 183 6.18 -0.35 -2.27
C VAL A 183 6.62 1.04 -2.76
N SER A 184 7.28 1.07 -3.92
CA SER A 184 7.83 2.29 -4.49
C SER A 184 6.76 3.16 -5.15
N SER A 185 6.93 4.49 -5.06
CA SER A 185 6.15 5.49 -5.80
C SER A 185 6.56 5.60 -7.28
N GLU A 186 7.60 4.89 -7.69
CA GLU A 186 8.19 4.93 -9.04
C GLU A 186 7.17 4.78 -10.18
N PRO A 187 6.15 3.90 -10.12
CA PRO A 187 5.13 3.81 -11.17
C PRO A 187 4.40 5.13 -11.41
N LEU A 188 4.20 5.96 -10.38
CA LEU A 188 3.64 7.30 -10.51
C LEU A 188 4.70 8.30 -11.00
N ALA A 189 5.92 8.23 -10.46
CA ALA A 189 7.02 9.12 -10.86
C ALA A 189 7.37 9.03 -12.36
N GLN A 190 7.27 7.83 -12.96
CA GLN A 190 7.47 7.62 -14.40
C GLN A 190 6.49 8.44 -15.27
N LEU A 191 5.33 8.86 -14.73
CA LEU A 191 4.43 9.76 -15.45
C LEU A 191 5.02 11.17 -15.58
N LEU A 192 5.84 11.63 -14.63
CA LEU A 192 6.48 12.96 -14.71
C LEU A 192 7.50 13.03 -15.85
N GLU A 193 8.20 11.94 -16.13
CA GLU A 193 9.15 11.85 -17.26
C GLU A 193 8.42 11.96 -18.62
N ARG A 194 7.18 11.47 -18.68
CA ARG A 194 6.33 11.56 -19.87
C ARG A 194 5.75 12.96 -20.09
N TYR A 195 5.69 13.81 -19.06
CA TYR A 195 5.11 15.15 -19.09
C TYR A 195 6.09 16.21 -18.53
N PRO A 196 7.18 16.55 -19.26
CA PRO A 196 8.17 17.53 -18.82
C PRO A 196 7.56 18.94 -18.65
N GLN A 197 8.08 19.73 -17.71
CA GLN A 197 7.72 21.15 -17.58
C GLN A 197 8.08 21.87 -18.89
N LYS A 198 7.08 22.45 -19.56
CA LYS A 198 7.31 23.46 -20.60
C LYS A 198 7.55 24.81 -19.94
#